data_AF-A0A3B9TAY3-F1
#
_entry.id   AF-A0A3B9TAY3-F1
#
_cell.length_a   1.000
_cell.length_b   1.000
_cell.length_c   1.000
_cell.angle_alpha   90.00
_cell.angle_beta   90.00
_cell.angle_gamma   90.00
#
_symmetry.space_group_name_H-M   'P 1'
#
loop_
_entity.id
_entity.type
_entity.pdbx_description
1 polymer ?
#
loop_
_entity_poly.entity_id
_entity_poly.type
_entity_poly.pdbx_seq_one_letter_code
_entity_poly.pdbx_strand_id
1 'polypeptide(L)'
;MKTVEMQKILLIRFSSIGDIVLTSPVIRALKLQLKGAEVHFLSKKRFVSILENNPYLTKIHTFEQSINEVIPQLKQEKFDLIIDLHKNLRSLIVKRKLGVKSLSFDKLNFEKWLYVQFKINRLPKKHLVDRYFDALKIIGVENDFLGLDYFDGNEEVKSYLPASFRNQYVAFALAGTYFTKKIPFEKWTEMAKLSPLPMVFLGGESEYELAEKLISENKNLPFFNACGNFTLNQSAAFIREAHMLITGDTGLMHIAAAYQKKIVSLWGNTVPEFGMYPYIPQKSAHVVVLENKELNCRPCSKLGFHQCPKKHFNCMQQLDVTKVFRQI
;
A
#
# COMPACT_ATOMS: atom_id res chain seq x y z
N MET A 1 6.17 37.11 22.76
CA MET A 1 6.11 35.68 22.38
C MET A 1 5.65 35.62 20.93
N LYS A 2 6.47 35.13 19.98
CA LYS A 2 5.98 34.87 18.62
C LYS A 2 4.95 33.75 18.72
N THR A 3 3.68 34.08 18.53
CA THR A 3 2.63 33.11 18.24
C THR A 3 3.15 32.20 17.14
N VAL A 4 3.31 30.90 17.43
CA VAL A 4 3.60 29.91 16.39
C VAL A 4 2.37 29.94 15.49
N GLU A 5 2.52 30.58 14.34
CA GLU A 5 1.45 30.75 13.37
C GLU A 5 0.96 29.37 12.93
N MET A 6 -0.35 29.18 13.00
CA MET A 6 -1.01 27.93 12.68
C MET A 6 -0.69 27.55 11.23
N GLN A 7 0.05 26.46 11.00
CA GLN A 7 0.45 26.07 9.65
C GLN A 7 -0.66 25.28 8.96
N LYS A 8 -1.17 25.79 7.84
CA LYS A 8 -2.07 25.05 6.95
C LYS A 8 -1.28 24.40 5.82
N ILE A 9 -1.29 23.07 5.80
CA ILE A 9 -0.42 22.24 4.97
C ILE A 9 -1.24 21.43 3.98
N LEU A 10 -0.86 21.48 2.69
CA LEU A 10 -1.43 20.63 1.66
C LEU A 10 -0.50 19.45 1.34
N LEU A 11 -0.91 18.24 1.73
CA LEU A 11 -0.24 17.00 1.38
C LEU A 11 -0.78 16.45 0.05
N ILE A 12 0.08 16.15 -0.92
CA ILE A 12 -0.33 15.69 -2.26
C ILE A 12 0.11 14.25 -2.51
N ARG A 13 -0.87 13.35 -2.72
CA ARG A 13 -0.65 11.99 -3.25
C ARG A 13 -1.88 11.49 -3.99
N PHE A 14 -1.76 11.27 -5.31
CA PHE A 14 -2.93 10.94 -6.14
C PHE A 14 -3.23 9.45 -6.30
N SER A 15 -2.27 8.56 -6.05
CA SER A 15 -2.37 7.12 -6.28
C SER A 15 -1.12 6.39 -5.80
N SER A 16 -1.10 5.05 -5.72
CA SER A 16 -2.27 4.15 -5.66
C SER A 16 -2.61 3.84 -4.20
N ILE A 17 -3.50 2.88 -3.92
CA ILE A 17 -3.93 2.51 -2.56
C ILE A 17 -2.72 2.38 -1.61
N GLY A 18 -1.78 1.50 -1.94
CA GLY A 18 -0.58 1.28 -1.12
C GLY A 18 0.24 2.54 -0.88
N ASP A 19 0.49 3.34 -1.93
CA ASP A 19 1.26 4.56 -1.78
C ASP A 19 0.57 5.63 -0.92
N ILE A 20 -0.77 5.67 -0.92
CA ILE A 20 -1.54 6.58 -0.06
C ILE A 20 -1.42 6.12 1.39
N VAL A 21 -1.56 4.82 1.65
CA VAL A 21 -1.35 4.24 3.00
C VAL A 21 0.07 4.54 3.50
N LEU A 22 1.09 4.47 2.63
CA LEU A 22 2.47 4.84 2.95
C LEU A 22 2.67 6.33 3.33
N THR A 23 1.67 7.19 3.11
CA THR A 23 1.73 8.59 3.59
C THR A 23 1.22 8.77 5.01
N SER A 24 0.57 7.74 5.60
CA SER A 24 -0.04 7.84 6.93
C SER A 24 0.90 8.31 8.04
N PRO A 25 2.19 7.86 8.12
CA PRO A 25 3.06 8.33 9.20
C PRO A 25 3.41 9.81 9.03
N VAL A 26 3.47 10.30 7.79
CA VAL A 26 3.69 11.72 7.50
C VAL A 26 2.47 12.54 7.94
N ILE A 27 1.26 12.07 7.66
CA ILE A 27 0.02 12.74 8.11
C ILE A 27 0.03 12.84 9.65
N ARG A 28 0.26 11.72 10.34
CA ARG A 28 0.33 11.64 11.80
C ARG A 28 1.40 12.58 12.37
N ALA A 29 2.63 12.49 11.86
CA ALA A 29 3.75 13.31 12.34
C ALA A 29 3.50 14.81 12.14
N LEU A 30 2.96 15.22 10.99
CA LEU A 30 2.61 16.63 10.76
C LEU A 30 1.58 17.12 11.78
N LYS A 31 0.55 16.33 12.06
CA LYS A 31 -0.50 16.71 13.02
C LYS A 31 0.00 16.78 14.46
N LEU A 32 0.86 15.84 14.86
CA LEU A 32 1.29 15.70 16.25
C LEU A 32 2.53 16.56 16.60
N GLN A 33 3.45 16.78 15.67
CA GLN A 33 4.70 17.50 15.93
C GLN A 33 4.61 19.00 15.63
N LEU A 34 3.70 19.42 14.74
CA LEU A 34 3.48 20.83 14.44
C LEU A 34 2.24 21.34 15.19
N LYS A 35 2.47 22.12 16.26
CA LYS A 35 1.40 22.63 17.13
C LYS A 35 0.36 23.42 16.33
N GLY A 36 -0.89 22.94 16.36
CA GLY A 36 -2.02 23.60 15.70
C GLY A 36 -2.11 23.36 14.19
N ALA A 37 -1.26 22.52 13.59
CA ALA A 37 -1.28 22.34 12.14
C ALA A 37 -2.62 21.81 11.61
N GLU A 38 -3.05 22.39 10.49
CA GLU A 38 -4.16 21.90 9.67
C GLU A 38 -3.61 21.10 8.51
N VAL A 39 -3.85 19.79 8.50
CA VAL A 39 -3.31 18.89 7.47
C VAL A 39 -4.42 18.58 6.47
N HIS A 40 -4.31 19.16 5.29
CA HIS A 40 -5.22 18.87 4.18
C HIS A 40 -4.57 17.86 3.25
N PHE A 41 -5.37 16.99 2.62
CA PHE A 41 -4.89 15.99 1.68
C PHE A 41 -5.52 16.17 0.30
N LEU A 42 -4.72 16.08 -0.76
CA LEU A 42 -5.21 16.12 -2.14
C LEU A 42 -4.95 14.79 -2.85
N SER A 43 -6.04 14.12 -3.25
CA SER A 43 -6.02 12.84 -3.98
C SER A 43 -7.07 12.79 -5.09
N LYS A 44 -7.13 11.67 -5.82
CA LYS A 44 -8.27 11.38 -6.72
C LYS A 44 -9.48 10.94 -5.91
N LYS A 45 -10.69 11.31 -6.36
CA LYS A 45 -11.97 10.96 -5.70
C LYS A 45 -12.12 9.47 -5.40
N ARG A 46 -11.70 8.60 -6.33
CA ARG A 46 -11.75 7.12 -6.16
C ARG A 46 -10.90 6.56 -5.01
N PHE A 47 -10.05 7.37 -4.37
CA PHE A 47 -9.19 6.95 -3.26
C PHE A 47 -9.56 7.63 -1.93
N VAL A 48 -10.69 8.34 -1.87
CA VAL A 48 -11.14 9.06 -0.67
C VAL A 48 -11.38 8.12 0.50
N SER A 49 -11.92 6.92 0.24
CA SER A 49 -12.26 5.96 1.29
C SER A 49 -11.08 5.51 2.15
N ILE A 50 -9.85 5.64 1.64
CA ILE A 50 -8.60 5.35 2.37
C ILE A 50 -8.31 6.43 3.43
N LEU A 51 -8.81 7.64 3.22
CA LEU A 51 -8.43 8.84 3.95
C LEU A 51 -9.55 9.37 4.85
N GLU A 52 -10.81 9.11 4.50
CA GLU A 52 -11.99 9.75 5.12
C GLU A 52 -12.09 9.54 6.64
N ASN A 53 -11.63 8.41 7.14
CA ASN A 53 -11.64 8.08 8.57
C ASN A 53 -10.35 8.46 9.31
N ASN A 54 -9.40 9.14 8.65
CA ASN A 54 -8.13 9.50 9.27
C ASN A 54 -8.28 10.71 10.22
N PRO A 55 -8.11 10.55 11.54
CA PRO A 55 -8.37 11.60 12.52
C PRO A 55 -7.33 12.73 12.49
N TYR A 56 -6.21 12.52 11.79
CA TYR A 56 -5.15 13.53 11.67
C TYR A 56 -5.37 14.50 10.50
N LEU A 57 -6.32 14.20 9.61
CA LEU A 57 -6.67 15.07 8.49
C LEU A 57 -7.73 16.09 8.89
N THR A 58 -7.48 17.36 8.55
CA THR A 58 -8.46 18.44 8.69
C THR A 58 -9.47 18.43 7.55
N LYS A 59 -9.01 18.20 6.31
CA LYS A 59 -9.87 18.21 5.12
C LYS A 59 -9.26 17.42 3.96
N ILE A 60 -10.12 16.75 3.20
CA ILE A 60 -9.74 16.02 1.99
C ILE A 60 -10.25 16.79 0.77
N HIS A 61 -9.36 17.05 -0.16
CA HIS A 61 -9.62 17.66 -1.46
C HIS A 61 -9.50 16.60 -2.55
N THR A 62 -10.42 16.66 -3.51
CA THR A 62 -10.50 15.62 -4.54
C THR A 62 -10.72 16.22 -5.92
N PHE A 63 -10.27 15.50 -6.94
CA PHE A 63 -10.62 15.73 -8.33
C PHE A 63 -10.94 14.40 -9.01
N GLU A 64 -11.69 14.43 -10.09
CA GLU A 64 -12.04 13.23 -10.85
C GLU A 64 -11.10 13.05 -12.04
N GLN A 65 -11.09 14.01 -12.96
CA GLN A 65 -10.37 13.91 -14.21
C GLN A 65 -9.18 14.86 -14.24
N SER A 66 -9.45 16.15 -14.00
CA SER A 66 -8.51 17.24 -14.15
C SER A 66 -8.18 17.89 -12.81
N ILE A 67 -6.90 18.14 -12.59
CA ILE A 67 -6.45 18.85 -11.41
C ILE A 67 -6.98 20.29 -11.36
N ASN A 68 -7.33 20.87 -12.52
CA ASN A 68 -7.83 22.24 -12.60
C ASN A 68 -9.22 22.41 -11.95
N GLU A 69 -9.99 21.33 -11.83
CA GLU A 69 -11.32 21.33 -11.17
C GLU A 69 -11.23 21.82 -9.73
N VAL A 70 -10.16 21.44 -9.03
CA VAL A 70 -10.01 21.69 -7.59
C VAL A 70 -9.13 22.91 -7.28
N ILE A 71 -8.38 23.45 -8.26
CA ILE A 71 -7.50 24.61 -8.05
C ILE A 71 -8.22 25.83 -7.44
N PRO A 72 -9.41 26.24 -7.90
CA PRO A 72 -10.11 27.38 -7.30
C PRO A 72 -10.39 27.18 -5.81
N GLN A 73 -10.82 25.98 -5.42
CA GLN A 73 -11.06 25.62 -4.02
C GLN A 73 -9.76 25.61 -3.21
N LEU A 74 -8.68 25.03 -3.75
CA LEU A 74 -7.38 25.02 -3.09
C LEU A 74 -6.80 26.43 -2.88
N LYS A 75 -7.08 27.38 -3.77
CA LYS A 75 -6.65 28.78 -3.61
C LYS A 75 -7.35 29.48 -2.45
N GLN A 76 -8.62 29.15 -2.20
CA GLN A 76 -9.39 29.73 -1.10
C GLN A 76 -8.86 29.29 0.28
N GLU A 77 -8.22 28.11 0.34
CA GLU A 77 -7.68 27.58 1.60
C GLU A 77 -6.49 28.37 2.15
N LYS A 78 -5.73 29.07 1.28
CA LYS A 78 -4.53 29.85 1.65
C LYS A 78 -3.50 29.00 2.42
N PHE A 79 -2.97 27.96 1.76
CA PHE A 79 -1.93 27.09 2.33
C PHE A 79 -0.60 27.82 2.54
N ASP A 80 0.09 27.51 3.63
CA ASP A 80 1.44 28.01 3.94
C ASP A 80 2.53 27.11 3.34
N LEU A 81 2.22 25.82 3.19
CA LEU A 81 3.17 24.81 2.73
C LEU A 81 2.49 23.72 1.89
N ILE A 82 3.15 23.30 0.82
CA ILE A 82 2.80 22.09 0.05
C ILE A 82 3.83 21.00 0.33
N ILE A 83 3.36 19.82 0.72
CA ILE A 83 4.19 18.61 0.78
C ILE A 83 3.77 17.70 -0.38
N ASP A 84 4.62 17.62 -1.40
CA ASP A 84 4.35 16.83 -2.59
C ASP A 84 5.05 15.47 -2.53
N LEU A 85 4.29 14.46 -2.06
CA LEU A 85 4.73 13.06 -1.97
C LEU A 85 4.39 12.25 -3.23
N HIS A 86 3.97 12.92 -4.30
CA HIS A 86 3.69 12.27 -5.59
C HIS A 86 4.74 12.61 -6.65
N LYS A 87 5.16 13.88 -6.69
CA LYS A 87 6.19 14.46 -7.57
C LYS A 87 6.01 14.01 -9.03
N ASN A 88 4.97 14.55 -9.68
CA ASN A 88 4.67 14.37 -11.09
C ASN A 88 4.19 15.70 -11.74
N LEU A 89 3.81 15.65 -13.02
CA LEU A 89 3.34 16.83 -13.73
C LEU A 89 2.06 17.45 -13.12
N ARG A 90 1.11 16.61 -12.67
CA ARG A 90 -0.13 17.11 -12.03
C ARG A 90 0.15 17.82 -10.72
N SER A 91 1.04 17.28 -9.88
CA SER A 91 1.42 17.94 -8.62
C SER A 91 2.23 19.20 -8.88
N LEU A 92 3.05 19.23 -9.93
CA LEU A 92 3.74 20.45 -10.38
C LEU A 92 2.76 21.56 -10.79
N ILE A 93 1.66 21.22 -11.48
CA ILE A 93 0.61 22.19 -11.83
C ILE A 93 0.01 22.81 -10.57
N VAL A 94 -0.34 22.01 -9.55
CA VAL A 94 -0.85 22.50 -8.26
C VAL A 94 0.14 23.48 -7.64
N LYS A 95 1.40 23.08 -7.53
CA LYS A 95 2.46 23.92 -6.95
C LYS A 95 2.59 25.26 -7.65
N ARG A 96 2.64 25.26 -9.00
CA ARG A 96 2.75 26.48 -9.80
C ARG A 96 1.52 27.38 -9.70
N LYS A 97 0.31 26.80 -9.67
CA LYS A 97 -0.95 27.55 -9.62
C LYS A 97 -1.25 28.14 -8.24
N LEU A 98 -0.79 27.49 -7.18
CA LEU A 98 -0.91 28.00 -5.81
C LEU A 98 0.21 28.97 -5.45
N GLY A 99 1.42 28.81 -6.01
CA GLY A 99 2.54 29.72 -5.75
C GLY A 99 3.11 29.61 -4.33
N VAL A 100 2.82 28.52 -3.63
CA VAL A 100 3.21 28.28 -2.23
C VAL A 100 4.53 27.51 -2.17
N LYS A 101 5.32 27.73 -1.11
CA LYS A 101 6.54 26.96 -0.84
C LYS A 101 6.22 25.46 -0.84
N SER A 102 7.11 24.65 -1.39
CA SER A 102 6.88 23.21 -1.51
C SER A 102 8.10 22.37 -1.15
N LEU A 103 7.83 21.23 -0.52
CA LEU A 103 8.80 20.17 -0.26
C LEU A 103 8.43 18.93 -1.08
N SER A 104 9.42 18.20 -1.57
CA SER A 104 9.20 16.98 -2.35
C SER A 104 10.33 16.00 -2.14
N PHE A 105 10.01 14.73 -1.96
CA PHE A 105 11.00 13.67 -1.82
C PHE A 105 11.75 13.36 -3.12
N ASP A 106 12.87 12.66 -3.00
CA ASP A 106 13.56 12.11 -4.17
C ASP A 106 12.98 10.75 -4.60
N LYS A 107 12.51 10.69 -5.84
CA LYS A 107 11.91 9.48 -6.43
C LYS A 107 12.96 8.44 -6.79
N LEU A 108 14.22 8.87 -6.96
CA LEU A 108 15.33 8.05 -7.44
C LEU A 108 14.97 7.32 -8.75
N ASN A 109 14.36 8.06 -9.69
CA ASN A 109 13.88 7.46 -10.94
C ASN A 109 15.04 6.95 -11.80
N PHE A 110 16.18 7.62 -11.77
CA PHE A 110 17.36 7.24 -12.53
C PHE A 110 18.01 5.96 -11.98
N GLU A 111 18.15 5.86 -10.67
CA GLU A 111 18.67 4.68 -9.97
C GLU A 111 17.76 3.47 -10.18
N LYS A 112 16.44 3.68 -10.13
CA LYS A 112 15.45 2.62 -10.45
C LYS A 112 15.56 2.19 -11.91
N TRP A 113 15.78 3.14 -12.83
CA TRP A 113 15.98 2.82 -14.24
C TRP A 113 17.27 2.03 -14.46
N LEU A 114 18.39 2.44 -13.87
CA LEU A 114 19.65 1.69 -13.90
C LEU A 114 19.46 0.25 -13.42
N TYR A 115 18.73 0.06 -12.33
CA TYR A 115 18.51 -1.27 -11.78
C TYR A 115 17.62 -2.13 -12.69
N VAL A 116 16.55 -1.56 -13.26
CA VAL A 116 15.68 -2.31 -14.19
C VAL A 116 16.39 -2.63 -15.49
N GLN A 117 17.09 -1.66 -16.10
CA GLN A 117 17.67 -1.78 -17.43
C GLN A 117 18.99 -2.54 -17.44
N PHE A 118 19.88 -2.27 -16.47
CA PHE A 118 21.26 -2.77 -16.46
C PHE A 118 21.58 -3.66 -15.27
N LYS A 119 20.63 -3.90 -14.35
CA LYS A 119 20.83 -4.66 -13.10
C LYS A 119 21.86 -4.04 -12.15
N ILE A 120 22.18 -2.77 -12.34
CA ILE A 120 23.08 -2.00 -11.46
C ILE A 120 22.26 -1.37 -10.34
N ASN A 121 22.28 -1.99 -9.15
CA ASN A 121 21.55 -1.49 -7.99
C ASN A 121 22.33 -0.38 -7.26
N ARG A 122 21.93 0.88 -7.48
CA ARG A 122 22.42 2.07 -6.75
C ARG A 122 21.40 2.64 -5.75
N LEU A 123 20.36 1.89 -5.43
CA LEU A 123 19.31 2.35 -4.52
C LEU A 123 19.82 2.33 -3.08
N PRO A 124 19.46 3.33 -2.26
CA PRO A 124 19.77 3.29 -0.84
C PRO A 124 18.95 2.18 -0.17
N LYS A 125 19.51 1.56 0.87
CA LYS A 125 18.80 0.63 1.76
C LYS A 125 17.84 1.40 2.67
N LYS A 126 16.83 2.04 2.08
CA LYS A 126 15.93 2.96 2.76
C LYS A 126 14.50 2.82 2.25
N HIS A 127 13.55 2.77 3.17
CA HIS A 127 12.14 2.65 2.81
C HIS A 127 11.62 3.96 2.17
N LEU A 128 10.57 3.88 1.35
CA LEU A 128 9.96 5.08 0.75
C LEU A 128 9.44 6.04 1.82
N VAL A 129 8.86 5.53 2.90
CA VAL A 129 8.39 6.34 4.05
C VAL A 129 9.54 7.17 4.63
N ASP A 130 10.70 6.57 4.87
CA ASP A 130 11.84 7.31 5.41
C ASP A 130 12.36 8.38 4.44
N ARG A 131 12.23 8.14 3.12
CA ARG A 131 12.53 9.17 2.10
C ARG A 131 11.50 10.29 2.09
N TYR A 132 10.25 10.04 2.46
CA TYR A 132 9.28 11.11 2.69
C TYR A 132 9.74 11.99 3.86
N PHE A 133 10.16 11.39 4.98
CA PHE A 133 10.66 12.13 6.13
C PHE A 133 11.98 12.89 5.85
N ASP A 134 12.87 12.38 5.00
CA ASP A 134 14.05 13.15 4.58
C ASP A 134 13.69 14.50 3.96
N ALA A 135 12.59 14.57 3.20
CA ALA A 135 12.11 15.82 2.62
C ALA A 135 11.54 16.80 3.66
N LEU A 136 11.18 16.31 4.86
CA LEU A 136 10.55 17.09 5.92
C LEU A 136 11.51 17.51 7.04
N LYS A 137 12.74 16.98 7.05
CA LYS A 137 13.79 17.39 8.02
C LYS A 137 13.98 18.90 8.10
N ILE A 138 13.86 19.60 6.97
CA ILE A 138 14.02 21.07 6.90
C ILE A 138 12.97 21.85 7.70
N ILE A 139 11.82 21.24 8.01
CA ILE A 139 10.77 21.82 8.87
C ILE A 139 10.73 21.17 10.26
N GLY A 140 11.75 20.37 10.61
CA GLY A 140 11.86 19.73 11.93
C GLY A 140 10.87 18.58 12.17
N VAL A 141 10.25 18.04 11.12
CA VAL A 141 9.33 16.89 11.26
C VAL A 141 10.10 15.59 11.04
N GLU A 142 10.02 14.71 12.03
CA GLU A 142 10.77 13.45 12.08
C GLU A 142 9.86 12.22 12.14
N ASN A 143 10.41 11.07 11.78
CA ASN A 143 9.70 9.80 11.80
C ASN A 143 9.57 9.31 13.24
N ASP A 144 8.35 9.01 13.69
CA ASP A 144 8.09 8.44 15.02
C ASP A 144 8.37 6.93 15.12
N PHE A 145 8.62 6.29 13.97
CA PHE A 145 8.88 4.86 13.84
C PHE A 145 7.75 3.94 14.37
N LEU A 146 6.53 4.45 14.51
CA LEU A 146 5.35 3.70 14.95
C LEU A 146 4.66 2.91 13.83
N GLY A 147 5.27 2.80 12.64
CA GLY A 147 4.69 2.12 11.49
C GLY A 147 3.59 2.94 10.79
N LEU A 148 2.78 2.29 9.97
CA LEU A 148 1.68 2.90 9.20
C LEU A 148 0.39 3.00 10.04
N ASP A 149 -0.51 3.91 9.67
CA ASP A 149 -1.90 3.92 10.14
C ASP A 149 -2.87 3.56 9.02
N TYR A 150 -3.97 2.91 9.40
CA TYR A 150 -5.15 2.77 8.57
C TYR A 150 -6.39 2.84 9.46
N PHE A 151 -7.41 3.57 9.01
CA PHE A 151 -8.66 3.75 9.73
C PHE A 151 -9.79 3.25 8.83
N ASP A 152 -10.31 2.07 9.12
CA ASP A 152 -11.41 1.44 8.35
C ASP A 152 -12.79 1.97 8.73
N GLY A 153 -12.90 2.86 9.72
CA GLY A 153 -14.19 3.33 10.21
C GLY A 153 -14.87 2.36 11.18
N ASN A 154 -14.12 1.38 11.72
CA ASN A 154 -14.63 0.33 12.62
C ASN A 154 -15.68 -0.58 11.96
N GLU A 155 -15.51 -0.88 10.67
CA GLU A 155 -16.36 -1.84 9.94
C GLU A 155 -16.40 -3.20 10.65
N GLU A 156 -17.60 -3.73 10.86
CA GLU A 156 -17.82 -5.05 11.47
C GLU A 156 -18.03 -6.10 10.38
N VAL A 157 -17.10 -7.06 10.28
CA VAL A 157 -17.14 -8.08 9.20
C VAL A 157 -17.40 -9.51 9.67
N LYS A 158 -17.32 -9.78 10.98
CA LYS A 158 -17.54 -11.14 11.54
C LYS A 158 -18.93 -11.70 11.29
N SER A 159 -19.93 -10.83 11.15
CA SER A 159 -21.31 -11.22 10.89
C SER A 159 -21.48 -11.90 9.52
N TYR A 160 -20.69 -11.50 8.52
CA TYR A 160 -20.67 -12.10 7.19
C TYR A 160 -19.94 -13.44 7.14
N LEU A 161 -19.10 -13.73 8.14
CA LEU A 161 -18.31 -14.95 8.19
C LEU A 161 -19.13 -16.14 8.72
N PRO A 162 -18.96 -17.34 8.12
CA PRO A 162 -19.45 -18.58 8.73
C PRO A 162 -18.84 -18.78 10.12
N ALA A 163 -19.55 -19.48 11.01
CA ALA A 163 -19.15 -19.63 12.41
C ALA A 163 -17.71 -20.16 12.59
N SER A 164 -17.27 -21.08 11.72
CA SER A 164 -15.92 -21.65 11.73
C SER A 164 -14.80 -20.64 11.44
N PHE A 165 -15.09 -19.51 10.80
CA PHE A 165 -14.12 -18.47 10.44
C PHE A 165 -14.06 -17.35 11.49
N ARG A 166 -15.06 -17.21 12.36
CA ARG A 166 -15.20 -16.05 13.28
C ARG A 166 -14.10 -15.95 14.33
N ASN A 167 -13.46 -17.08 14.65
CA ASN A 167 -12.38 -17.14 15.63
C ASN A 167 -11.03 -16.78 15.00
N GLN A 168 -10.66 -17.45 13.91
CA GLN A 168 -9.35 -17.30 13.30
C GLN A 168 -9.37 -17.74 11.83
N TYR A 169 -8.73 -16.96 10.97
CA TYR A 169 -8.59 -17.26 9.54
C TYR A 169 -7.34 -16.59 8.96
N VAL A 170 -6.95 -17.03 7.78
CA VAL A 170 -5.91 -16.43 6.95
C VAL A 170 -6.57 -15.63 5.83
N ALA A 171 -6.16 -14.39 5.63
CA ALA A 171 -6.61 -13.60 4.49
C ALA A 171 -5.68 -13.85 3.29
N PHE A 172 -6.24 -14.14 2.12
CA PHE A 172 -5.50 -14.15 0.85
C PHE A 172 -5.93 -12.96 0.02
N ALA A 173 -5.05 -11.99 -0.19
CA ALA A 173 -5.29 -10.89 -1.11
C ALA A 173 -4.91 -11.31 -2.54
N LEU A 174 -5.92 -11.68 -3.33
CA LEU A 174 -5.75 -12.22 -4.68
C LEU A 174 -5.44 -11.14 -5.72
N ALA A 175 -5.74 -9.89 -5.39
CA ALA A 175 -5.62 -8.77 -6.32
C ALA A 175 -4.18 -8.52 -6.79
N GLY A 176 -4.04 -7.94 -7.97
CA GLY A 176 -2.75 -7.46 -8.48
C GLY A 176 -2.94 -6.66 -9.76
N THR A 177 -2.54 -5.39 -9.76
CA THR A 177 -2.77 -4.47 -10.90
C THR A 177 -2.16 -4.96 -12.20
N TYR A 178 -1.02 -5.63 -12.12
CA TYR A 178 -0.29 -6.18 -13.26
C TYR A 178 -0.20 -7.69 -13.13
N PHE A 179 -0.34 -8.41 -14.25
CA PHE A 179 -0.20 -9.87 -14.30
C PHE A 179 1.11 -10.33 -13.63
N THR A 180 2.21 -9.64 -13.89
CA THR A 180 3.53 -10.02 -13.35
C THR A 180 3.68 -9.81 -11.83
N LYS A 181 2.67 -9.23 -11.18
CA LYS A 181 2.54 -9.09 -9.73
C LYS A 181 1.47 -10.02 -9.13
N LYS A 182 0.64 -10.67 -9.95
CA LYS A 182 -0.35 -11.64 -9.49
C LYS A 182 0.35 -12.95 -9.11
N ILE A 183 -0.06 -13.53 -7.99
CA ILE A 183 0.38 -14.86 -7.59
C ILE A 183 -0.34 -15.88 -8.51
N PRO A 184 0.38 -16.84 -9.12
CA PRO A 184 -0.22 -17.86 -9.98
C PRO A 184 -1.27 -18.70 -9.25
N PHE A 185 -2.25 -19.20 -10.00
CA PHE A 185 -3.31 -20.07 -9.47
C PHE A 185 -2.74 -21.27 -8.72
N GLU A 186 -1.73 -21.92 -9.31
CA GLU A 186 -1.10 -23.11 -8.77
C GLU A 186 -0.47 -22.81 -7.39
N LYS A 187 0.13 -21.63 -7.22
CA LYS A 187 0.71 -21.19 -5.95
C LYS A 187 -0.34 -20.87 -4.89
N TRP A 188 -1.49 -20.32 -5.29
CA TRP A 188 -2.62 -20.20 -4.37
C TRP A 188 -3.13 -21.57 -3.91
N THR A 189 -3.24 -22.53 -4.82
CA THR A 189 -3.65 -23.91 -4.49
C THR A 189 -2.65 -24.60 -3.57
N GLU A 190 -1.35 -24.49 -3.84
CA GLU A 190 -0.28 -25.02 -2.98
C GLU A 190 -0.39 -24.44 -1.55
N MET A 191 -0.50 -23.12 -1.42
CA MET A 191 -0.64 -22.47 -0.12
C MET A 191 -1.96 -22.83 0.58
N ALA A 192 -3.07 -22.93 -0.15
CA ALA A 192 -4.36 -23.28 0.44
C ALA A 192 -4.34 -24.67 1.10
N LYS A 193 -3.70 -25.65 0.44
CA LYS A 193 -3.55 -27.02 0.98
C LYS A 193 -2.66 -27.09 2.23
N LEU A 194 -1.77 -26.12 2.41
CA LEU A 194 -0.87 -26.03 3.56
C LEU A 194 -1.45 -25.18 4.71
N SER A 195 -2.55 -24.46 4.48
CA SER A 195 -3.14 -23.57 5.48
C SER A 195 -3.72 -24.39 6.64
N PRO A 196 -3.32 -24.12 7.90
CA PRO A 196 -3.90 -24.77 9.07
C PRO A 196 -5.25 -24.16 9.48
N LEU A 197 -5.66 -23.06 8.83
CA LEU A 197 -6.81 -22.25 9.19
C LEU A 197 -7.75 -22.05 7.99
N PRO A 198 -9.03 -21.71 8.25
CA PRO A 198 -9.95 -21.20 7.25
C PRO A 198 -9.38 -20.00 6.48
N MET A 199 -9.77 -19.85 5.23
CA MET A 199 -9.20 -18.86 4.32
C MET A 199 -10.27 -17.91 3.77
N VAL A 200 -10.04 -16.61 3.93
CA VAL A 200 -10.88 -15.55 3.37
C VAL A 200 -10.19 -14.93 2.16
N PHE A 201 -10.84 -14.97 1.00
CA PHE A 201 -10.30 -14.39 -0.23
C PHE A 201 -10.73 -12.94 -0.39
N LEU A 202 -9.74 -12.04 -0.51
CA LEU A 202 -9.93 -10.60 -0.65
C LEU A 202 -9.49 -10.14 -2.05
N GLY A 203 -10.30 -9.31 -2.68
CA GLY A 203 -10.04 -8.82 -4.03
C GLY A 203 -11.19 -7.97 -4.56
N GLY A 204 -10.99 -7.36 -5.72
CA GLY A 204 -12.08 -6.68 -6.42
C GLY A 204 -12.97 -7.69 -7.16
N GLU A 205 -13.94 -7.17 -7.89
CA GLU A 205 -14.79 -7.95 -8.80
C GLU A 205 -13.97 -8.75 -9.81
N SER A 206 -12.84 -8.20 -10.28
CA SER A 206 -11.89 -8.85 -11.19
C SER A 206 -11.24 -10.14 -10.65
N GLU A 207 -11.31 -10.38 -9.35
CA GLU A 207 -10.76 -11.57 -8.70
C GLU A 207 -11.84 -12.56 -8.25
N TYR A 208 -13.13 -12.27 -8.48
CA TYR A 208 -14.23 -13.14 -8.08
C TYR A 208 -14.14 -14.52 -8.74
N GLU A 209 -13.97 -14.58 -10.07
CA GLU A 209 -13.88 -15.85 -10.81
C GLU A 209 -12.66 -16.68 -10.39
N LEU A 210 -11.54 -16.02 -10.08
CA LEU A 210 -10.34 -16.69 -9.59
C LEU A 210 -10.59 -17.34 -8.22
N ALA A 211 -11.28 -16.62 -7.32
CA ALA A 211 -11.68 -17.12 -6.01
C ALA A 211 -12.63 -18.32 -6.13
N GLU A 212 -13.69 -18.23 -6.95
CA GLU A 212 -14.63 -19.33 -7.20
C GLU A 212 -13.94 -20.56 -7.80
N LYS A 213 -13.00 -20.35 -8.73
CA LYS A 213 -12.18 -21.43 -9.28
C LYS A 213 -11.36 -22.13 -8.19
N LEU A 214 -10.70 -21.38 -7.30
CA LEU A 214 -9.94 -21.95 -6.19
C LEU A 214 -10.83 -22.79 -5.26
N ILE A 215 -12.04 -22.32 -4.96
CA ILE A 215 -13.02 -23.02 -4.12
C ILE A 215 -13.50 -24.30 -4.79
N SER A 216 -13.94 -24.21 -6.05
CA SER A 216 -14.50 -25.34 -6.79
C SER A 216 -13.50 -26.48 -7.04
N GLU A 217 -12.21 -26.17 -7.22
CA GLU A 217 -11.16 -27.18 -7.39
C GLU A 217 -10.60 -27.72 -6.06
N ASN A 218 -10.98 -27.14 -4.92
CA ASN A 218 -10.48 -27.53 -3.59
C ASN A 218 -11.63 -27.62 -2.56
N LYS A 219 -12.76 -28.25 -2.92
CA LYS A 219 -14.04 -28.27 -2.16
C LYS A 219 -13.94 -28.79 -0.72
N ASN A 220 -12.89 -29.53 -0.39
CA ASN A 220 -12.64 -30.07 0.94
C ASN A 220 -11.98 -29.07 1.90
N LEU A 221 -11.60 -27.87 1.42
CA LEU A 221 -10.96 -26.85 2.23
C LEU A 221 -11.94 -25.72 2.60
N PRO A 222 -11.82 -25.15 3.82
CA PRO A 222 -12.70 -24.08 4.28
C PRO A 222 -12.33 -22.73 3.67
N PHE A 223 -13.11 -22.29 2.68
CA PHE A 223 -12.97 -20.98 2.04
C PHE A 223 -14.18 -20.07 2.24
N PHE A 224 -13.94 -18.76 2.20
CA PHE A 224 -14.97 -17.73 2.08
C PHE A 224 -14.56 -16.73 1.00
N ASN A 225 -15.38 -16.56 -0.03
CA ASN A 225 -15.13 -15.61 -1.11
C ASN A 225 -15.68 -14.22 -0.75
N ALA A 226 -14.79 -13.30 -0.40
CA ALA A 226 -15.11 -11.89 -0.21
C ALA A 226 -14.72 -11.00 -1.41
N CYS A 227 -14.19 -11.56 -2.50
CA CYS A 227 -13.84 -10.79 -3.69
C CYS A 227 -15.09 -10.11 -4.27
N GLY A 228 -15.01 -8.84 -4.63
CA GLY A 228 -16.10 -8.10 -5.31
C GLY A 228 -17.34 -7.76 -4.46
N ASN A 229 -17.49 -8.37 -3.28
CA ASN A 229 -18.68 -8.23 -2.44
C ASN A 229 -18.56 -7.16 -1.34
N PHE A 230 -17.35 -6.63 -1.12
CA PHE A 230 -17.04 -5.76 0.02
C PHE A 230 -16.30 -4.51 -0.42
N THR A 231 -16.49 -3.42 0.33
CA THR A 231 -15.75 -2.18 0.14
C THR A 231 -14.27 -2.36 0.54
N LEU A 232 -13.44 -1.35 0.21
CA LEU A 232 -12.04 -1.35 0.64
C LEU A 232 -11.91 -1.33 2.17
N ASN A 233 -12.76 -0.59 2.87
CA ASN A 233 -12.73 -0.50 4.33
C ASN A 233 -13.22 -1.80 4.99
N GLN A 234 -14.23 -2.47 4.42
CA GLN A 234 -14.61 -3.82 4.86
C GLN A 234 -13.51 -4.84 4.58
N SER A 235 -12.85 -4.77 3.41
CA SER A 235 -11.66 -5.61 3.12
C SER A 235 -10.53 -5.36 4.12
N ALA A 236 -10.33 -4.10 4.52
CA ALA A 236 -9.38 -3.74 5.57
C ALA A 236 -9.80 -4.31 6.95
N ALA A 237 -11.08 -4.30 7.29
CA ALA A 237 -11.58 -4.94 8.51
C ALA A 237 -11.37 -6.46 8.52
N PHE A 238 -11.55 -7.14 7.39
CA PHE A 238 -11.16 -8.56 7.27
C PHE A 238 -9.66 -8.74 7.56
N ILE A 239 -8.80 -7.85 7.06
CA ILE A 239 -7.37 -7.91 7.37
C ILE A 239 -7.10 -7.63 8.85
N ARG A 240 -7.80 -6.65 9.46
CA ARG A 240 -7.69 -6.29 10.88
C ARG A 240 -8.06 -7.45 11.80
N GLU A 241 -8.95 -8.34 11.39
CA GLU A 241 -9.36 -9.50 12.18
C GLU A 241 -8.63 -10.79 11.81
N ALA A 242 -8.02 -10.86 10.62
CA ALA A 242 -7.25 -12.01 10.18
C ALA A 242 -6.06 -12.31 11.11
N HIS A 243 -5.67 -13.58 11.16
CA HIS A 243 -4.46 -14.02 11.84
C HIS A 243 -3.19 -13.57 11.09
N MET A 244 -3.23 -13.69 9.76
CA MET A 244 -2.16 -13.27 8.86
C MET A 244 -2.71 -12.96 7.47
N LEU A 245 -1.94 -12.22 6.68
CA LEU A 245 -2.20 -11.94 5.27
C LEU A 245 -1.15 -12.63 4.39
N ILE A 246 -1.63 -13.32 3.35
CA ILE A 246 -0.81 -13.73 2.20
C ILE A 246 -1.19 -12.87 1.00
N THR A 247 -0.22 -12.23 0.36
CA THR A 247 -0.47 -11.25 -0.70
C THR A 247 0.70 -11.16 -1.67
N GLY A 248 0.45 -10.67 -2.88
CA GLY A 248 1.51 -10.07 -3.70
C GLY A 248 1.88 -8.66 -3.21
N ASP A 249 2.76 -7.98 -3.94
CA ASP A 249 3.02 -6.53 -3.81
C ASP A 249 1.75 -5.72 -4.18
N THR A 250 0.86 -5.44 -3.22
CA THR A 250 -0.45 -4.81 -3.44
C THR A 250 -0.76 -3.74 -2.39
N GLY A 251 -1.86 -2.99 -2.57
CA GLY A 251 -2.33 -2.04 -1.56
C GLY A 251 -2.69 -2.69 -0.23
N LEU A 252 -3.31 -3.88 -0.26
CA LEU A 252 -3.74 -4.60 0.94
C LEU A 252 -2.55 -5.05 1.81
N MET A 253 -1.38 -5.27 1.20
CA MET A 253 -0.13 -5.53 1.92
C MET A 253 0.23 -4.37 2.87
N HIS A 254 0.07 -3.12 2.43
CA HIS A 254 0.36 -1.95 3.27
C HIS A 254 -0.70 -1.72 4.34
N ILE A 255 -1.97 -2.05 4.06
CA ILE A 255 -3.04 -2.01 5.07
C ILE A 255 -2.76 -3.04 6.17
N ALA A 256 -2.36 -4.26 5.82
CA ALA A 256 -1.93 -5.26 6.79
C ALA A 256 -0.75 -4.78 7.64
N ALA A 257 0.20 -4.06 7.05
CA ALA A 257 1.34 -3.49 7.78
C ALA A 257 0.90 -2.41 8.78
N ALA A 258 -0.12 -1.61 8.44
CA ALA A 258 -0.73 -0.65 9.37
C ALA A 258 -1.40 -1.33 10.57
N TYR A 259 -2.06 -2.47 10.34
CA TYR A 259 -2.61 -3.30 11.42
C TYR A 259 -1.58 -4.23 12.08
N GLN A 260 -0.31 -4.10 11.74
CA GLN A 260 0.79 -4.90 12.28
C GLN A 260 0.53 -6.41 12.19
N LYS A 261 -0.09 -6.85 11.09
CA LYS A 261 -0.39 -8.26 10.84
C LYS A 261 0.86 -9.01 10.43
N LYS A 262 0.84 -10.30 10.71
CA LYS A 262 1.74 -11.28 10.09
C LYS A 262 1.52 -11.24 8.58
N ILE A 263 2.57 -11.00 7.79
CA ILE A 263 2.47 -10.82 6.34
C ILE A 263 3.43 -11.76 5.64
N VAL A 264 2.92 -12.53 4.68
CA VAL A 264 3.72 -13.18 3.66
C VAL A 264 3.47 -12.46 2.34
N SER A 265 4.50 -11.81 1.82
CA SER A 265 4.45 -11.08 0.55
C SER A 265 5.26 -11.81 -0.52
N LEU A 266 4.62 -12.14 -1.64
CA LEU A 266 5.27 -12.78 -2.79
C LEU A 266 5.60 -11.73 -3.85
N TRP A 267 6.85 -11.71 -4.31
CA TRP A 267 7.37 -10.69 -5.22
C TRP A 267 7.88 -11.30 -6.52
N GLY A 268 7.17 -10.99 -7.61
CA GLY A 268 7.52 -11.42 -8.96
C GLY A 268 8.49 -10.47 -9.63
N ASN A 269 7.99 -9.65 -10.56
CA ASN A 269 8.84 -8.77 -11.37
C ASN A 269 9.39 -7.54 -10.62
N THR A 270 8.70 -7.10 -9.55
CA THR A 270 9.12 -6.00 -8.68
C THR A 270 9.99 -6.53 -7.56
N VAL A 271 10.73 -5.64 -6.92
CA VAL A 271 11.72 -5.96 -5.90
C VAL A 271 11.51 -5.08 -4.66
N PRO A 272 11.62 -5.64 -3.44
CA PRO A 272 11.56 -4.88 -2.19
C PRO A 272 12.49 -3.66 -2.15
N GLU A 273 13.65 -3.76 -2.79
CA GLU A 273 14.72 -2.75 -2.87
C GLU A 273 14.25 -1.40 -3.45
N PHE A 274 13.08 -1.34 -4.10
CA PHE A 274 12.45 -0.06 -4.45
C PHE A 274 11.95 0.74 -3.25
N GLY A 275 12.00 0.15 -2.05
CA GLY A 275 11.57 0.73 -0.77
C GLY A 275 10.06 0.67 -0.59
N MET A 276 9.42 -0.38 -1.12
CA MET A 276 7.95 -0.57 -1.15
C MET A 276 7.51 -1.83 -0.38
N TYR A 277 8.39 -2.42 0.42
CA TYR A 277 8.06 -3.56 1.26
C TYR A 277 7.13 -3.13 2.42
N PRO A 278 6.53 -4.07 3.18
CA PRO A 278 5.72 -3.72 4.35
C PRO A 278 6.48 -2.81 5.32
N TYR A 279 5.96 -1.61 5.59
CA TYR A 279 6.56 -0.68 6.55
C TYR A 279 5.97 -0.92 7.93
N ILE A 280 6.73 -1.57 8.79
CA ILE A 280 6.32 -1.96 10.14
C ILE A 280 7.08 -1.15 11.21
N PRO A 281 6.53 -1.01 12.42
CA PRO A 281 7.24 -0.37 13.53
C PRO A 281 8.57 -1.05 13.82
N GLN A 282 9.56 -0.28 14.29
CA GLN A 282 10.80 -0.87 14.78
C GLN A 282 10.48 -1.83 15.93
N LYS A 283 11.00 -3.07 15.87
CA LYS A 283 10.75 -4.18 16.83
C LYS A 283 9.47 -5.00 16.63
N SER A 284 8.73 -4.79 15.54
CA SER A 284 7.64 -5.71 15.14
C SER A 284 8.21 -6.86 14.29
N ALA A 285 7.78 -8.10 14.55
CA ALA A 285 8.22 -9.30 13.85
C ALA A 285 7.08 -9.90 13.01
N HIS A 286 7.47 -10.73 12.03
CA HIS A 286 6.64 -11.57 11.14
C HIS A 286 6.21 -10.98 9.79
N VAL A 287 7.13 -10.31 9.09
CA VAL A 287 7.04 -10.11 7.63
C VAL A 287 7.98 -11.08 6.92
N VAL A 288 7.42 -11.95 6.08
CA VAL A 288 8.16 -12.83 5.18
C VAL A 288 8.04 -12.27 3.77
N VAL A 289 9.18 -12.09 3.12
CA VAL A 289 9.26 -11.70 1.71
C VAL A 289 9.75 -12.91 0.92
N LEU A 290 8.88 -13.44 0.06
CA LEU A 290 9.24 -14.51 -0.87
C LEU A 290 9.58 -13.93 -2.22
N GLU A 291 10.80 -14.17 -2.66
CA GLU A 291 11.32 -13.67 -3.93
C GLU A 291 12.37 -14.62 -4.52
N ASN A 292 12.41 -14.69 -5.85
CA ASN A 292 13.44 -15.41 -6.57
C ASN A 292 14.56 -14.43 -6.96
N LYS A 293 15.69 -14.45 -6.22
CA LYS A 293 16.85 -13.57 -6.45
C LYS A 293 17.81 -14.07 -7.53
N GLU A 294 17.72 -15.33 -7.91
CA GLU A 294 18.63 -15.98 -8.86
C GLU A 294 18.31 -15.64 -10.33
N LEU A 295 17.23 -14.91 -10.59
CA LEU A 295 16.80 -14.57 -11.94
C LEU A 295 17.45 -13.29 -12.45
N ASN A 296 18.36 -13.42 -13.43
CA ASN A 296 19.02 -12.31 -14.12
C ASN A 296 18.06 -11.29 -14.77
N CYS A 297 16.82 -11.68 -15.09
CA CYS A 297 15.84 -10.77 -15.67
C CYS A 297 15.19 -9.82 -14.64
N ARG A 298 15.23 -10.18 -13.34
CA ARG A 298 14.58 -9.45 -12.26
C ARG A 298 15.47 -8.33 -11.70
N PRO A 299 14.93 -7.13 -11.39
CA PRO A 299 13.57 -6.68 -11.65
C PRO A 299 13.35 -6.38 -13.14
N CYS A 300 12.22 -6.81 -13.71
CA CYS A 300 11.90 -6.52 -15.12
C CYS A 300 11.24 -5.15 -15.31
N SER A 301 10.62 -4.61 -14.25
CA SER A 301 9.87 -3.34 -14.29
C SER A 301 9.76 -2.75 -12.89
N LYS A 302 9.68 -1.41 -12.83
CA LYS A 302 9.39 -0.67 -11.60
C LYS A 302 7.96 -0.90 -11.09
N LEU A 303 7.01 -1.14 -12.00
CA LEU A 303 5.58 -1.18 -11.69
C LEU A 303 4.95 -2.55 -11.93
N GLY A 304 5.38 -3.26 -12.98
CA GLY A 304 4.69 -4.46 -13.49
C GLY A 304 4.46 -4.40 -15.00
N PHE A 305 4.04 -5.53 -15.56
CA PHE A 305 3.59 -5.68 -16.94
C PHE A 305 2.32 -6.53 -17.01
N HIS A 306 1.53 -6.36 -18.07
CA HIS A 306 0.34 -7.18 -18.33
C HIS A 306 0.66 -8.61 -18.76
N GLN A 307 1.92 -8.88 -19.15
CA GLN A 307 2.43 -10.21 -19.46
C GLN A 307 3.91 -10.31 -19.08
N CYS A 308 4.40 -11.51 -18.79
CA CYS A 308 5.83 -11.71 -18.51
C CYS A 308 6.65 -11.49 -19.79
N PRO A 309 7.61 -10.54 -19.83
CA PRO A 309 8.40 -10.26 -21.03
C PRO A 309 9.32 -11.43 -21.43
N LYS A 310 9.58 -12.36 -20.49
CA LYS A 310 10.38 -13.56 -20.71
C LYS A 310 9.52 -14.82 -20.90
N LYS A 311 8.19 -14.71 -20.89
CA LYS A 311 7.17 -15.76 -21.06
C LYS A 311 7.16 -16.89 -20.02
N HIS A 312 8.27 -17.18 -19.35
CA HIS A 312 8.38 -18.28 -18.37
C HIS A 312 7.73 -17.97 -17.00
N PHE A 313 7.69 -16.70 -16.59
CA PHE A 313 7.17 -16.25 -15.29
C PHE A 313 7.74 -16.93 -14.02
N ASN A 314 8.87 -17.61 -14.13
CA ASN A 314 9.69 -18.19 -13.05
C ASN A 314 9.85 -17.33 -11.78
N CYS A 315 9.81 -15.99 -11.86
CA CYS A 315 9.91 -15.15 -10.66
C CYS A 315 8.78 -15.37 -9.65
N MET A 316 7.61 -15.82 -10.11
CA MET A 316 6.52 -16.28 -9.24
C MET A 316 6.40 -17.81 -9.24
N GLN A 317 6.52 -18.45 -10.40
CA GLN A 317 6.27 -19.90 -10.55
C GLN A 317 7.27 -20.76 -9.74
N GLN A 318 8.51 -20.31 -9.58
CA GLN A 318 9.55 -21.05 -8.85
C GLN A 318 9.65 -20.68 -7.36
N LEU A 319 8.72 -19.88 -6.82
CA LEU A 319 8.71 -19.58 -5.40
C LEU A 319 8.35 -20.84 -4.60
N ASP A 320 9.20 -21.18 -3.62
CA ASP A 320 8.94 -22.21 -2.64
C ASP A 320 7.97 -21.68 -1.57
N VAL A 321 6.73 -22.15 -1.62
CA VAL A 321 5.67 -21.76 -0.68
C VAL A 321 5.48 -22.78 0.46
N THR A 322 6.28 -23.85 0.50
CA THR A 322 6.10 -24.95 1.47
C THR A 322 6.32 -24.52 2.92
N LYS A 323 7.08 -23.45 3.13
CA LYS A 323 7.43 -22.93 4.46
C LYS A 323 6.63 -21.71 4.89
N VAL A 324 5.69 -21.24 4.06
CA VAL A 324 4.88 -20.01 4.28
C VAL A 324 4.24 -19.98 5.67
N PHE A 325 3.64 -21.09 6.11
CA PHE A 325 2.98 -21.18 7.41
C PHE A 325 3.89 -21.58 8.57
N ARG A 326 5.12 -22.01 8.29
CA ARG A 326 6.10 -22.41 9.32
C ARG A 326 7.03 -21.26 9.74
N GLN A 327 7.13 -20.22 8.92
CA GLN A 327 8.07 -19.10 9.11
C GLN A 327 7.52 -17.99 10.01
N ILE A 328 6.29 -18.12 10.52
CA ILE A 328 5.52 -17.02 11.12
C ILE A 328 4.90 -17.38 12.46
#